data_AF-A0A1R1PKU8-F1
#
_entry.id   AF-A0A1R1PKU8-F1
#
_cell.length_a   1.000
_cell.length_b   1.000
_cell.length_c   1.000
_cell.angle_alpha   90.00
_cell.angle_beta   90.00
_cell.angle_gamma   90.00
#
_symmetry.space_group_name_H-M   'P 1'
#
loop_
_entity.id
_entity.type
_entity.pdbx_description
1 polymer ?
#
loop_
_entity_poly.entity_id
_entity_poly.type
_entity_poly.pdbx_seq_one_letter_code
_entity_poly.pdbx_strand_id
1 'polypeptide(L)'
;MTKVQRSNQEPISAKDWTASTYEIKVKPTESIKRMLTYGQYVHINCPEISKYEWHPFDIANIKGDEYLNIYIKKDGKWTQQLYNLLFDSGASTNSSLGEQGRVEVTDKELESFSDEVDLSLRITGCYESIYKYVFENQVVVLAATGTGVATNASIIRYFLANPEEECCMI
;
A
#
# COMPACT_ATOMS: atom_id res chain seq x y z
N MET A 1 35.82 5.78 -3.63
CA MET A 1 34.83 4.69 -3.74
C MET A 1 33.77 4.88 -2.67
N THR A 2 32.69 5.60 -2.99
CA THR A 2 31.67 6.00 -2.01
C THR A 2 30.78 4.81 -1.72
N LYS A 3 30.84 4.29 -0.49
CA LYS A 3 29.88 3.32 0.03
C LYS A 3 28.48 3.92 -0.10
N VAL A 4 27.66 3.36 -0.97
CA VAL A 4 26.22 3.62 -1.01
C VAL A 4 25.66 3.01 0.27
N GLN A 5 25.43 3.85 1.29
CA GLN A 5 24.66 3.44 2.46
C GLN A 5 23.29 2.95 1.96
N ARG A 6 22.98 1.67 2.19
CA ARG A 6 21.60 1.19 2.16
C ARG A 6 20.84 2.07 3.14
N SER A 7 19.92 2.91 2.66
CA SER A 7 19.06 3.68 3.55
C SER A 7 18.31 2.68 4.43
N ASN A 8 18.39 2.87 5.75
CA ASN A 8 17.57 2.19 6.76
C ASN A 8 16.08 2.29 6.36
N GLN A 9 15.59 1.33 5.59
CA GLN A 9 14.17 1.13 5.42
C GLN A 9 13.79 -0.02 6.35
N GLU A 10 12.85 0.27 7.23
CA GLU A 10 12.24 -0.77 8.06
C GLU A 10 11.53 -1.77 7.15
N PRO A 11 11.52 -3.05 7.53
CA PRO A 11 10.93 -4.09 6.70
C PRO A 11 9.45 -3.80 6.46
N ILE A 12 8.98 -4.19 5.27
CA ILE A 12 7.62 -3.93 4.83
C ILE A 12 6.73 -5.07 5.31
N SER A 13 5.59 -4.73 5.90
CA SER A 13 4.56 -5.73 6.19
C SER A 13 3.63 -5.84 4.98
N ALA A 14 3.39 -7.07 4.53
CA ALA A 14 2.45 -7.36 3.46
C ALA A 14 1.37 -8.33 3.92
N LYS A 15 0.16 -8.16 3.38
CA LYS A 15 -0.97 -9.03 3.66
C LYS A 15 -1.69 -9.35 2.36
N ASP A 16 -1.89 -10.64 2.08
CA ASP A 16 -2.75 -11.05 0.97
C ASP A 16 -4.21 -10.98 1.41
N TRP A 17 -5.05 -10.27 0.66
CA TRP A 17 -6.47 -10.08 1.01
C TRP A 17 -7.38 -10.99 0.20
N THR A 18 -7.15 -11.04 -1.11
CA THR A 18 -7.98 -11.79 -2.06
C THR A 18 -7.13 -12.34 -3.18
N ALA A 19 -7.69 -13.24 -3.99
CA ALA A 19 -7.02 -13.78 -5.16
C ALA A 19 -6.45 -12.71 -6.12
N SER A 20 -6.98 -11.48 -6.12
CA SER A 20 -6.54 -10.39 -7.00
C SER A 20 -5.90 -9.18 -6.30
N THR A 21 -5.96 -9.07 -4.97
CA THR A 21 -5.59 -7.83 -4.27
C THR A 21 -4.82 -8.14 -2.99
N TYR A 22 -3.74 -7.41 -2.76
CA TYR A 22 -2.90 -7.48 -1.57
C TYR A 22 -2.66 -6.08 -1.01
N GLU A 23 -2.26 -6.01 0.25
CA GLU A 23 -1.91 -4.78 0.96
C GLU A 23 -0.42 -4.77 1.27
N ILE A 24 0.19 -3.61 1.12
CA ILE A 24 1.51 -3.31 1.68
C ILE A 24 1.37 -2.19 2.70
N LYS A 25 2.07 -2.32 3.82
CA LYS A 25 2.19 -1.31 4.86
C LYS A 25 3.61 -0.78 4.86
N VAL A 26 3.76 0.50 4.54
CA VAL A 26 5.07 1.15 4.50
C VAL A 26 5.11 2.29 5.50
N LYS A 27 6.21 2.40 6.24
CA LYS A 27 6.41 3.52 7.15
C LYS A 27 6.58 4.83 6.36
N PRO A 28 5.74 5.84 6.58
CA PRO A 28 5.88 7.12 5.92
C PRO A 28 7.14 7.83 6.37
N THR A 29 7.75 8.62 5.47
CA THR A 29 8.75 9.60 5.88
C THR A 29 8.08 10.74 6.65
N GLU A 30 8.85 11.44 7.49
CA GLU A 30 8.33 12.58 8.26
C GLU A 30 7.70 13.67 7.37
N SER A 31 8.22 13.86 6.15
CA SER A 31 7.64 14.79 5.19
C SER A 31 6.26 14.34 4.71
N ILE A 32 6.11 13.05 4.35
CA ILE A 32 4.82 12.47 3.97
C ILE A 32 3.86 12.54 5.16
N LYS A 33 4.29 12.12 6.35
CA LYS A 33 3.46 12.13 7.56
C LYS A 33 2.89 13.51 7.89
N ARG A 34 3.65 14.58 7.65
CA ARG A 34 3.17 15.96 7.86
C ARG A 34 2.21 16.47 6.79
N MET A 35 2.41 16.05 5.53
CA MET A 35 1.66 16.54 4.37
C MET A 35 0.42 15.68 4.03
N LEU A 36 0.34 14.46 4.56
CA LEU A 36 -0.73 13.52 4.28
C LEU A 36 -2.09 14.08 4.70
N THR A 37 -3.05 14.05 3.78
CA THR A 37 -4.45 14.37 4.00
C THR A 37 -5.34 13.21 3.52
N TYR A 38 -6.47 13.49 2.89
CA TYR A 38 -7.38 12.51 2.31
C TYR A 38 -7.32 12.53 0.78
N GLY A 39 -7.70 11.41 0.16
CA GLY A 39 -7.81 11.28 -1.29
C GLY A 39 -6.50 11.50 -2.05
N GLN A 40 -5.36 11.41 -1.36
CA GLN A 40 -4.04 11.53 -1.95
C GLN A 40 -3.51 10.18 -2.41
N TYR A 41 -2.52 10.22 -3.29
CA TYR A 41 -1.84 9.04 -3.80
C TYR A 41 -0.33 9.26 -3.81
N VAL A 42 0.43 8.17 -3.89
CA VAL A 42 1.91 8.18 -3.99
C VAL A 42 2.35 7.38 -5.21
N HIS A 43 3.56 7.63 -5.69
CA HIS A 43 4.20 6.69 -6.61
C HIS A 43 5.17 5.80 -5.87
N ILE A 44 5.14 4.52 -6.23
CA ILE A 44 6.04 3.50 -5.69
C ILE A 44 6.94 3.03 -6.81
N ASN A 45 8.21 2.87 -6.47
CA ASN A 45 9.20 2.22 -7.29
C ASN A 45 9.85 1.08 -6.49
N CYS A 46 10.00 -0.07 -7.13
CA CYS A 46 10.74 -1.21 -6.61
C CYS A 46 11.95 -1.46 -7.52
N PRO A 47 13.17 -1.07 -7.11
CA PRO A 47 14.37 -1.22 -7.93
C PRO A 47 14.72 -2.66 -8.31
N GLU A 48 14.19 -3.65 -7.59
CA GLU A 48 14.33 -5.09 -7.87
C GLU A 48 13.51 -5.52 -9.08
N ILE A 49 12.39 -4.84 -9.33
CA ILE A 49 11.56 -5.04 -10.53
C ILE A 49 12.06 -4.15 -11.66
N SER A 50 12.16 -2.85 -11.38
CA SER A 50 12.57 -1.84 -12.36
C SER A 50 13.10 -0.59 -11.67
N LYS A 51 14.22 -0.06 -12.17
CA LYS A 51 14.86 1.15 -11.61
C LYS A 51 14.20 2.46 -12.05
N TYR A 52 13.36 2.41 -13.08
CA TYR A 52 12.83 3.60 -13.76
C TYR A 52 11.30 3.67 -13.76
N GLU A 53 10.61 2.56 -13.51
CA GLU A 53 9.15 2.54 -13.48
C GLU A 53 8.61 2.98 -12.12
N TRP A 54 7.74 3.98 -12.13
CA TRP A 54 7.06 4.51 -10.96
C TRP A 54 5.55 4.33 -11.15
N HIS A 55 4.89 3.64 -10.23
CA HIS A 55 3.47 3.32 -10.34
C HIS A 55 2.67 4.06 -9.27
N PRO A 56 1.58 4.76 -9.64
CA PRO A 56 0.73 5.49 -8.69
C PRO A 56 -0.21 4.54 -7.93
N PHE A 57 -0.40 4.79 -6.64
CA PHE A 57 -1.35 4.07 -5.78
C PHE A 57 -2.00 5.00 -4.75
N ASP A 58 -3.30 4.82 -4.56
CA ASP A 58 -4.09 5.56 -3.58
C ASP A 58 -3.72 5.18 -2.15
N ILE A 59 -3.72 6.18 -1.26
CA ILE A 59 -3.46 6.01 0.16
C ILE A 59 -4.80 5.88 0.90
N ALA A 60 -4.94 4.85 1.75
CA ALA A 60 -6.15 4.65 2.56
C ALA A 60 -6.12 5.35 3.93
N ASN A 61 -4.97 5.94 4.27
CA ASN A 61 -4.67 6.55 5.55
C ASN A 61 -4.83 8.07 5.52
N ILE A 62 -4.84 8.66 6.71
CA ILE A 62 -4.89 10.10 6.93
C ILE A 62 -3.74 10.54 7.86
N LYS A 63 -3.58 11.84 8.04
CA LYS A 63 -2.62 12.41 8.99
C LYS A 63 -2.75 11.77 10.38
N GLY A 64 -1.62 11.37 10.95
CA GLY A 64 -1.55 10.76 12.28
C GLY A 64 -1.42 9.24 12.27
N ASP A 65 -1.71 8.59 11.13
CA ASP A 65 -1.47 7.16 10.98
C ASP A 65 0.04 6.83 11.00
N GLU A 66 0.38 5.68 11.59
CA GLU A 66 1.77 5.21 11.72
C GLU A 66 2.31 4.61 10.43
N TYR A 67 1.43 4.06 9.58
CA TYR A 67 1.78 3.38 8.33
C TYR A 67 0.93 3.92 7.18
N LEU A 68 1.48 3.82 5.98
CA LEU A 68 0.77 3.98 4.72
C LEU A 68 0.34 2.59 4.26
N ASN A 69 -0.96 2.34 4.31
CA ASN A 69 -1.61 1.15 3.78
C ASN A 69 -1.97 1.42 2.32
N ILE A 70 -1.45 0.56 1.46
CA ILE A 70 -1.61 0.67 0.01
C ILE A 70 -2.16 -0.64 -0.50
N TYR A 71 -3.33 -0.58 -1.14
CA TYR A 71 -4.02 -1.74 -1.70
C TYR A 71 -3.71 -1.85 -3.19
N ILE A 72 -3.09 -2.96 -3.58
CA ILE A 72 -2.60 -3.17 -4.95
C ILE A 72 -3.32 -4.35 -5.57
N LYS A 73 -3.85 -4.15 -6.77
CA LYS A 73 -4.45 -5.21 -7.59
C LYS A 73 -3.42 -5.85 -8.50
N LYS A 74 -3.44 -7.18 -8.64
CA LYS A 74 -2.52 -8.03 -9.41
C LYS A 74 -2.81 -8.04 -10.92
N ASP A 75 -3.16 -6.89 -11.49
CA ASP A 75 -3.62 -6.80 -12.88
C ASP A 75 -2.50 -6.51 -13.90
N GLY A 76 -1.39 -5.94 -13.45
CA GLY A 76 -0.24 -5.60 -14.29
C GLY A 76 0.96 -6.51 -14.08
N LYS A 77 1.87 -6.56 -15.08
CA LYS A 77 3.14 -7.28 -14.98
C LYS A 77 3.94 -6.84 -13.76
N TRP A 78 4.08 -5.52 -13.56
CA TRP A 78 4.82 -4.95 -12.44
C TRP A 78 4.19 -5.32 -11.08
N THR A 79 2.87 -5.21 -10.96
CA THR A 79 2.15 -5.54 -9.71
C THR A 79 2.18 -7.03 -9.39
N GLN A 80 2.18 -7.91 -10.40
CA GLN A 80 2.33 -9.35 -10.20
C GLN A 80 3.76 -9.70 -9.76
N GLN A 81 4.78 -9.08 -10.36
CA GLN A 81 6.16 -9.26 -9.93
C GLN A 81 6.37 -8.78 -8.50
N LEU A 82 5.76 -7.66 -8.12
CA LEU A 82 5.80 -7.17 -6.74
C LEU A 82 5.13 -8.16 -5.77
N TYR A 83 3.98 -8.73 -6.13
CA TYR A 83 3.34 -9.76 -5.33
C TYR A 83 4.26 -10.98 -5.13
N ASN A 84 4.87 -11.50 -6.19
CA ASN A 84 5.76 -12.65 -6.08
C ASN A 84 6.97 -12.35 -5.17
N LEU A 85 7.53 -11.14 -5.25
CA LEU A 85 8.64 -10.75 -4.35
C LEU A 85 8.21 -10.67 -2.88
N LEU A 86 6.96 -10.30 -2.59
CA LEU A 86 6.46 -10.19 -1.22
C LEU A 86 6.03 -11.53 -0.63
N PHE A 87 5.45 -12.43 -1.43
CA PHE A 87 4.82 -13.66 -0.93
C PHE A 87 5.52 -14.96 -1.36
N ASP A 88 6.28 -14.98 -2.47
CA ASP A 88 6.97 -16.19 -2.95
C ASP A 88 8.45 -16.27 -2.49
N SER A 89 9.01 -15.19 -1.94
CA SER A 89 10.41 -15.11 -1.51
C SER A 89 10.78 -16.04 -0.34
N GLY A 90 9.82 -16.79 0.22
CA GLY A 90 10.08 -17.89 1.15
C GLY A 90 10.67 -19.16 0.50
N ALA A 91 10.78 -19.22 -0.83
CA ALA A 91 11.21 -20.42 -1.56
C ALA A 91 12.60 -20.32 -2.22
N SER A 92 13.51 -19.46 -1.75
CA SER A 92 14.86 -19.39 -2.32
C SER A 92 15.95 -19.02 -1.32
N THR A 93 16.35 -19.97 -0.47
CA THR A 93 17.74 -20.46 -0.45
C THR A 93 17.77 -21.91 0.03
N ASN A 94 18.37 -22.78 -0.79
CA ASN A 94 18.66 -24.21 -0.55
C ASN A 94 17.58 -25.22 -0.95
N SER A 95 17.47 -25.52 -2.24
CA SER A 95 17.30 -26.92 -2.66
C SER A 95 17.62 -27.12 -4.15
N SER A 96 18.81 -27.65 -4.37
CA SER A 96 19.05 -28.64 -5.41
C SER A 96 17.98 -29.75 -5.36
N LEU A 97 17.43 -30.11 -6.52
CA LEU A 97 16.84 -31.42 -6.88
C LEU A 97 15.82 -32.03 -5.90
N GLY A 98 14.57 -32.21 -6.35
CA GLY A 98 13.76 -33.37 -5.92
C GLY A 98 12.30 -33.09 -5.53
N GLU A 99 11.41 -33.51 -6.43
CA GLU A 99 10.18 -34.28 -6.17
C GLU A 99 8.94 -33.67 -5.50
N GLN A 100 7.82 -34.27 -5.94
CA GLN A 100 6.42 -33.93 -5.74
C GLN A 100 5.97 -34.04 -4.27
N GLY A 101 5.12 -33.12 -3.83
CA GLY A 101 4.41 -33.22 -2.56
C GLY A 101 3.07 -32.49 -2.60
N ARG A 102 2.00 -33.24 -2.84
CA ARG A 102 0.59 -32.84 -2.70
C ARG A 102 0.31 -32.50 -1.24
N VAL A 103 -0.12 -31.27 -0.94
CA VAL A 103 -0.55 -30.86 0.41
C VAL A 103 -2.06 -30.65 0.42
N GLU A 104 -2.71 -31.35 1.35
CA GLU A 104 -4.14 -31.30 1.62
C GLU A 104 -4.51 -29.97 2.31
N VAL A 105 -5.55 -29.32 1.79
CA VAL A 105 -6.13 -28.08 2.36
C VAL A 105 -6.97 -28.47 3.57
N THR A 106 -6.58 -28.00 4.75
CA THR A 106 -7.46 -27.98 5.92
C THR A 106 -7.87 -26.54 6.20
N ASP A 107 -9.18 -26.33 6.28
CA ASP A 107 -9.82 -25.04 6.56
C ASP A 107 -9.40 -24.53 7.95
N LYS A 108 -8.41 -23.64 7.99
CA LYS A 108 -8.10 -22.79 9.14
C LYS A 108 -7.80 -21.39 8.66
N GLU A 109 -8.51 -20.44 9.26
CA GLU A 109 -8.54 -19.01 9.00
C GLU A 109 -7.14 -18.44 8.72
N LEU A 110 -6.89 -18.10 7.44
CA LEU A 110 -5.65 -17.47 6.99
C LEU A 110 -5.64 -15.99 7.38
N GLU A 111 -5.15 -15.70 8.57
CA GLU A 111 -4.49 -14.43 8.88
C GLU A 111 -2.96 -14.60 8.75
N SER A 112 -2.49 -15.07 7.59
CA SER A 112 -1.06 -15.08 7.31
C SER A 112 -0.63 -13.66 6.89
N PHE A 113 -0.29 -12.83 7.88
CA PHE A 113 0.64 -11.73 7.63
C PHE A 113 1.97 -12.37 7.23
N SER A 114 2.51 -12.04 6.07
CA SER A 114 3.89 -12.43 5.77
C SER A 114 4.80 -11.67 6.73
N ASP A 115 5.68 -12.41 7.40
CA ASP A 115 6.74 -11.85 8.23
C ASP A 115 7.48 -10.74 7.46
N GLU A 116 7.80 -9.67 8.17
CA GLU A 116 8.60 -8.51 7.75
C GLU A 116 9.55 -8.80 6.57
N VAL A 117 9.18 -8.33 5.37
CA VAL A 117 9.95 -8.57 4.13
C VAL A 117 10.97 -7.45 3.93
N ASP A 118 12.26 -7.82 3.78
CA ASP A 118 13.34 -6.89 3.42
C ASP A 118 13.32 -6.65 1.90
N LEU A 119 12.40 -5.80 1.44
CA LEU A 119 12.28 -5.36 0.05
C LEU A 119 12.58 -3.86 -0.05
N SER A 120 13.41 -3.44 -1.01
CA SER A 120 13.66 -2.01 -1.19
C SER A 120 12.51 -1.34 -1.96
N LEU A 121 11.66 -0.59 -1.26
CA LEU A 121 10.61 0.24 -1.87
C LEU A 121 10.89 1.73 -1.73
N ARG A 122 10.94 2.41 -2.87
CA ARG A 122 11.07 3.87 -2.94
C ARG A 122 9.70 4.48 -3.10
N ILE A 123 9.39 5.46 -2.26
CA ILE A 123 8.13 6.20 -2.27
C ILE A 123 8.45 7.68 -2.51
N THR A 124 7.73 8.31 -3.43
CA THR A 124 7.80 9.77 -3.66
C THR A 124 6.89 10.54 -2.69
N GLY A 125 6.85 11.86 -2.77
CA GLY A 125 5.92 12.68 -1.97
C GLY A 125 4.44 12.34 -2.22
N CYS A 126 3.56 12.88 -1.37
CA CYS A 126 2.12 12.77 -1.57
C CYS A 126 1.66 13.70 -2.69
N TYR A 127 0.82 13.18 -3.57
CA TYR A 127 0.21 13.94 -4.65
C TYR A 127 -1.28 14.12 -4.36
N GLU A 128 -1.75 15.34 -4.61
CA GLU A 128 -3.16 15.66 -4.56
C GLU A 128 -3.88 15.10 -5.78
N SER A 129 -5.15 14.75 -5.59
CA SER A 129 -6.04 14.34 -6.67
C SER A 129 -7.26 15.27 -6.70
N ILE A 130 -8.20 14.97 -7.59
CA ILE A 130 -9.51 15.65 -7.65
C ILE A 130 -10.29 15.55 -6.33
N TYR A 131 -9.98 14.59 -5.47
CA TYR A 131 -10.68 14.41 -4.20
C TYR A 131 -10.40 15.53 -3.19
N LYS A 132 -9.38 16.38 -3.39
CA LYS A 132 -9.12 17.56 -2.56
C LYS A 132 -10.33 18.48 -2.40
N TYR A 133 -11.18 18.55 -3.43
CA TYR A 133 -12.36 19.42 -3.46
C TYR A 133 -13.63 18.73 -2.93
N VAL A 134 -13.52 17.52 -2.38
CA VAL A 134 -14.70 16.71 -2.01
C VAL A 134 -15.59 17.43 -0.99
N PHE A 135 -14.99 18.04 0.04
CA PHE A 135 -15.73 18.73 1.10
C PHE A 135 -16.18 20.15 0.72
N GLU A 136 -15.82 20.67 -0.46
CA GLU A 136 -16.40 21.92 -0.97
C GLU A 136 -17.84 21.73 -1.48
N ASN A 137 -18.30 20.49 -1.56
CA ASN A 137 -19.64 20.14 -2.01
C ASN A 137 -20.58 19.95 -0.81
N GLN A 138 -21.82 20.42 -0.94
CA GLN A 138 -22.85 20.22 0.09
C GLN A 138 -23.25 18.75 0.26
N VAL A 139 -23.21 17.97 -0.82
CA VAL A 139 -23.58 16.56 -0.83
C VAL A 139 -22.51 15.78 -1.59
N VAL A 140 -21.97 14.74 -0.95
CA VAL A 140 -20.96 13.86 -1.52
C VAL A 140 -21.52 12.44 -1.56
N VAL A 141 -21.49 11.82 -2.74
CA VAL A 141 -21.82 10.40 -2.92
C VAL A 141 -20.54 9.67 -3.30
N LEU A 142 -20.07 8.80 -2.40
CA LEU A 142 -18.88 7.98 -2.63
C LEU A 142 -19.28 6.60 -3.16
N ALA A 143 -18.79 6.26 -4.35
CA ALA A 143 -18.95 4.94 -4.95
C ALA A 143 -17.59 4.39 -5.36
N ALA A 144 -17.28 3.14 -5.02
CA ALA A 144 -16.02 2.50 -5.38
C ALA A 144 -16.20 1.01 -5.64
N THR A 145 -15.31 0.46 -6.46
CA THR A 145 -15.15 -0.97 -6.71
C THR A 145 -13.67 -1.32 -6.74
N GLY A 146 -13.31 -2.53 -6.26
CA GLY A 146 -11.91 -2.96 -6.20
C GLY A 146 -11.05 -2.08 -5.28
N THR A 147 -9.85 -1.69 -5.74
CA THR A 147 -8.89 -0.88 -4.97
C THR A 147 -9.31 0.57 -4.76
N GLY A 148 -10.32 1.06 -5.50
CA GLY A 148 -10.86 2.42 -5.31
C GLY A 148 -11.48 2.65 -3.92
N VAL A 149 -11.70 1.59 -3.13
CA VAL A 149 -12.11 1.70 -1.73
C VAL A 149 -11.05 2.39 -0.86
N ALA A 150 -9.76 2.34 -1.24
CA ALA A 150 -8.68 2.97 -0.50
C ALA A 150 -8.89 4.49 -0.41
N THR A 151 -9.17 5.13 -1.55
CA THR A 151 -9.46 6.56 -1.60
C THR A 151 -10.66 6.91 -0.73
N ASN A 152 -11.78 6.19 -0.88
CA ASN A 152 -12.98 6.45 -0.09
C ASN A 152 -12.74 6.26 1.40
N ALA A 153 -11.96 5.26 1.80
CA ALA A 153 -11.58 5.04 3.19
C ALA A 153 -10.85 6.24 3.78
N SER A 154 -9.89 6.83 3.04
CA SER A 154 -9.19 8.04 3.51
C SER A 154 -10.13 9.24 3.70
N ILE A 155 -11.08 9.44 2.77
CA ILE A 155 -12.07 10.53 2.83
C ILE A 155 -13.00 10.35 4.03
N ILE A 156 -13.56 9.14 4.20
CA ILE A 156 -14.46 8.83 5.31
C ILE A 156 -13.75 8.96 6.65
N ARG A 157 -12.53 8.44 6.77
CA ARG A 157 -11.74 8.56 8.00
C ARG A 157 -11.43 10.01 8.34
N TYR A 158 -11.10 10.82 7.33
CA TYR A 158 -10.87 12.24 7.54
C TYR A 158 -12.13 12.97 8.02
N PHE A 159 -13.27 12.67 7.40
CA PHE A 159 -14.57 13.23 7.80
C PHE A 159 -14.90 12.89 9.26
N LEU A 160 -14.77 11.60 9.64
CA LEU A 160 -15.02 11.15 11.02
C LEU A 160 -14.06 11.76 12.05
N ALA A 161 -12.83 12.08 11.65
CA ALA A 161 -11.83 12.68 12.53
C ALA A 161 -12.03 14.21 12.70
N ASN A 162 -12.78 14.87 11.81
CA ASN A 162 -12.98 16.32 11.82
C ASN A 162 -14.47 16.70 11.73
N PRO A 163 -15.31 16.31 12.70
CA PRO A 163 -16.74 16.58 12.65
C PRO A 163 -17.11 18.08 12.80
N GLU A 164 -16.20 18.91 13.33
CA GLU A 164 -16.50 20.32 13.63
C GLU A 164 -16.29 21.30 12.46
N GLU A 165 -15.64 20.89 11.36
CA GLU A 165 -15.53 21.73 10.15
C GLU A 165 -16.88 21.86 9.41
N GLU A 166 -17.92 21.11 9.81
CA GLU A 166 -19.29 21.25 9.30
C GLU A 166 -19.99 22.54 9.79
N CYS A 167 -19.69 23.03 10.99
CA CYS A 167 -20.43 24.17 11.58
C CYS A 167 -20.09 25.53 10.96
N CYS A 168 -19.00 25.65 10.19
CA CYS A 168 -18.56 26.91 9.58
C CYS A 168 -18.90 27.01 8.09
N MET A 169 -19.53 25.99 7.50
CA MET A 169 -19.84 25.92 6.06
C MET A 169 -21.34 25.98 5.74
N ILE A 170 -22.20 26.19 6.75
CA ILE A 170 -23.65 26.38 6.61
C ILE A 170 -24.05 27.77 7.11
#